data_AF-A0A402CB31-F1
#
_entry.id   AF-A0A402CB31-F1
#
_cell.length_a   1.000
_cell.length_b   1.000
_cell.length_c   1.000
_cell.angle_alpha   90.00
_cell.angle_beta   90.00
_cell.angle_gamma   90.00
#
_symmetry.space_group_name_H-M   'P 1'
#
loop_
_entity.id
_entity.type
_entity.pdbx_description
1 polymer ?
#
loop_
_entity_poly.entity_id
_entity_poly.type
_entity_poly.pdbx_seq_one_letter_code
_entity_poly.pdbx_strand_id
1 'polypeptide(L)'
;MTPQFDDQRPDDPSDANEPIESYLKDFDAAEKKVAGEIDPGARALVVAVAVVVLLGSLTLPHSGIANGWEVLVYGDDALAETIKLPSRLFVWFEVVFGVVVSMLALVTRRWALAWVALAGTAVSIVFGMLAIWSRQTPAPGIEAAGPGIGLIIGWLTVIVLTFHWLKVVWSRTALQLAAEEERRAAAAEAERRGDWNVG
;
A
#
# COMPACT_ATOMS: atom_id res chain seq x y z
N MET A 1 12.07 -74.21 22.89
CA MET A 1 11.88 -72.76 23.14
C MET A 1 12.91 -72.03 22.29
N THR A 2 12.54 -71.69 21.06
CA THR A 2 13.40 -70.97 20.12
C THR A 2 13.40 -69.49 20.48
N PRO A 3 14.55 -68.81 20.57
CA PRO A 3 14.58 -67.36 20.72
C PRO A 3 13.94 -66.71 19.49
N GLN A 4 12.88 -65.95 19.71
CA GLN A 4 12.28 -65.08 18.71
C GLN A 4 13.25 -63.91 18.55
N PHE A 5 14.03 -63.92 17.48
CA PHE A 5 14.79 -62.75 17.06
C PHE A 5 13.78 -61.67 16.70
N ASP A 6 13.68 -60.66 17.55
CA ASP A 6 12.96 -59.43 17.29
C ASP A 6 13.69 -58.76 16.11
N ASP A 7 13.10 -58.85 14.93
CA ASP A 7 13.54 -58.14 13.73
C ASP A 7 13.20 -56.67 13.94
N GLN A 8 14.03 -55.98 14.74
CA GLN A 8 14.10 -54.52 14.74
C GLN A 8 14.55 -54.10 13.35
N ARG A 9 13.55 -53.95 12.48
CA ARG A 9 13.68 -53.31 11.18
C ARG A 9 14.37 -51.97 11.41
N PRO A 10 15.50 -51.68 10.74
CA PRO A 10 16.16 -50.39 10.89
C PRO A 10 15.14 -49.32 10.55
N ASP A 11 15.00 -48.39 11.48
CA ASP A 11 14.28 -47.12 11.39
C ASP A 11 14.31 -46.64 9.93
N ASP A 12 13.15 -46.69 9.27
CA ASP A 12 13.04 -46.31 7.87
C ASP A 12 13.53 -44.85 7.75
N PRO A 13 14.54 -44.55 6.93
CA PRO A 13 15.06 -43.18 6.78
C PRO A 13 13.99 -42.18 6.29
N SER A 14 12.80 -42.65 5.89
CA SER A 14 11.62 -41.81 5.63
C SER A 14 11.05 -41.13 6.89
N ASP A 15 11.13 -41.77 8.07
CA ASP A 15 10.54 -41.30 9.33
C ASP A 15 11.32 -40.10 9.92
N ALA A 16 12.61 -39.97 9.59
CA ALA A 16 13.41 -38.79 9.93
C ALA A 16 13.14 -37.58 9.02
N ASN A 17 12.59 -37.80 7.81
CA ASN A 17 12.28 -36.74 6.85
C ASN A 17 10.91 -36.10 7.11
N GLU A 18 9.93 -36.83 7.66
CA GLU A 18 8.60 -36.27 7.99
C GLU A 18 8.65 -35.10 9.00
N PRO A 19 9.42 -35.17 10.11
CA PRO A 19 9.58 -34.06 11.03
C PRO A 19 10.19 -32.83 10.33
N ILE A 20 11.26 -33.04 9.56
CA ILE A 20 11.98 -31.95 8.86
C ILE A 20 11.08 -31.29 7.83
N GLU A 21 10.32 -32.05 7.04
CA GLU A 21 9.41 -31.54 6.03
C GLU A 21 8.23 -30.76 6.65
N SER A 22 7.76 -31.18 7.83
CA SER A 22 6.76 -30.44 8.61
C SER A 22 7.31 -29.10 9.13
N TYR A 23 8.55 -29.08 9.64
CA TYR A 23 9.21 -27.85 10.07
C TYR A 23 9.45 -26.90 8.90
N LEU A 24 9.81 -27.41 7.72
CA LEU A 24 9.99 -26.61 6.49
C LEU A 24 8.66 -26.03 5.99
N LYS A 25 7.55 -26.79 6.03
CA LYS A 25 6.22 -26.28 5.68
C LYS A 25 5.75 -25.18 6.63
N ASP A 26 5.99 -25.36 7.93
CA ASP A 26 5.66 -24.35 8.93
C ASP A 26 6.56 -23.11 8.78
N PHE A 27 7.83 -23.30 8.39
CA PHE A 27 8.73 -22.22 8.03
C PHE A 27 8.28 -21.47 6.77
N ASP A 28 7.92 -22.17 5.70
CA ASP A 28 7.41 -21.56 4.45
C ASP A 28 6.09 -20.83 4.67
N ALA A 29 5.19 -21.39 5.49
CA ALA A 29 3.93 -20.75 5.85
C ALA A 29 4.16 -19.50 6.72
N ALA A 30 5.11 -19.57 7.66
CA ALA A 30 5.54 -18.43 8.47
C ALA A 30 6.28 -17.38 7.63
N GLU A 31 7.16 -17.78 6.71
CA GLU A 31 7.92 -16.92 5.81
C GLU A 31 6.98 -16.24 4.82
N LYS A 32 5.96 -16.94 4.31
CA LYS A 32 4.89 -16.35 3.47
C LYS A 32 4.02 -15.36 4.24
N LYS A 33 3.83 -15.58 5.55
CA LYS A 33 3.06 -14.70 6.43
C LYS A 33 3.86 -13.45 6.82
N VAL A 34 5.15 -13.61 7.15
CA VAL A 34 6.11 -12.53 7.42
C VAL A 34 6.42 -11.74 6.14
N ALA A 35 6.47 -12.41 4.99
CA ALA A 35 6.59 -11.77 3.67
C ALA A 35 5.34 -10.98 3.27
N GLY A 36 4.24 -11.00 4.04
CA GLY A 36 3.09 -10.13 3.79
C GLY A 36 3.23 -8.73 4.38
N GLU A 37 4.06 -8.60 5.42
CA GLU A 37 4.06 -7.44 6.30
C GLU A 37 5.03 -6.36 5.81
N ILE A 38 4.59 -5.11 5.85
CA ILE A 38 5.45 -3.92 5.74
C ILE A 38 5.82 -3.45 7.16
N ASP A 39 7.05 -2.97 7.34
CA ASP A 39 7.39 -2.13 8.49
C ASP A 39 7.41 -0.65 8.04
N PRO A 40 6.29 0.07 8.15
CA PRO A 40 6.22 1.47 7.77
C PRO A 40 7.01 2.40 8.73
N GLY A 41 7.52 1.92 9.87
CA GLY A 41 8.38 2.69 10.79
C GLY A 41 7.88 4.11 11.10
N ALA A 42 8.79 5.08 11.18
CA ALA A 42 8.44 6.50 11.39
C ALA A 42 7.54 7.10 10.28
N ARG A 43 7.48 6.47 9.10
CA ARG A 43 6.65 6.93 7.97
C ARG A 43 5.17 6.61 8.20
N ALA A 44 4.85 5.59 8.98
CA ALA A 44 3.48 5.31 9.40
C ALA A 44 2.84 6.50 10.10
N LEU A 45 3.60 7.19 10.96
CA LEU A 45 3.12 8.36 11.67
C LEU A 45 2.78 9.49 10.70
N VAL A 46 3.62 9.75 9.70
CA VAL A 46 3.36 10.80 8.70
C VAL A 46 2.13 10.46 7.86
N VAL A 47 1.98 9.20 7.44
CA VAL A 47 0.77 8.74 6.73
C VAL A 47 -0.46 8.89 7.62
N ALA A 48 -0.39 8.51 8.89
CA ALA A 48 -1.51 8.66 9.83
C ALA A 48 -1.90 10.14 10.03
N VAL A 49 -0.93 11.02 10.21
CA VAL A 49 -1.17 12.48 10.29
C VAL A 49 -1.77 12.99 8.98
N ALA A 50 -1.26 12.56 7.83
CA ALA A 50 -1.81 12.94 6.53
C ALA A 50 -3.27 12.49 6.37
N VAL A 51 -3.64 11.30 6.82
CA VAL A 51 -5.05 10.83 6.85
C VAL A 51 -5.92 11.76 7.70
N VAL A 52 -5.43 12.16 8.88
CA VAL A 52 -6.16 13.12 9.74
C VAL A 52 -6.30 14.48 9.04
N VAL A 53 -5.25 14.96 8.36
CA VAL A 53 -5.31 16.20 7.59
C VAL A 53 -6.31 16.10 6.43
N LEU A 54 -6.41 14.95 5.73
CA LEU A 54 -7.44 14.73 4.69
C LEU A 54 -8.86 14.79 5.26
N LEU A 55 -9.10 14.10 6.38
CA LEU A 55 -10.39 14.18 7.06
C LEU A 55 -10.71 15.63 7.48
N GLY A 56 -9.69 16.37 7.94
CA GLY A 56 -9.77 17.79 8.20
C GLY A 56 -10.16 18.59 6.95
N SER A 57 -9.46 18.42 5.83
CA SER A 57 -9.74 19.16 4.60
C SER A 57 -11.17 18.98 4.11
N LEU A 58 -11.75 17.78 4.25
CA LEU A 58 -13.14 17.51 3.87
C LEU A 58 -14.16 18.36 4.64
N THR A 59 -13.85 18.76 5.88
CA THR A 59 -14.72 19.66 6.66
C THR A 59 -14.59 21.12 6.25
N LEU A 60 -13.51 21.48 5.56
CA LEU A 60 -13.29 22.84 5.07
C LEU A 60 -13.99 23.04 3.71
N PRO A 61 -14.32 24.30 3.37
CA PRO A 61 -14.88 24.64 2.07
C PRO A 61 -13.94 24.20 0.95
N HIS A 62 -14.48 23.38 0.04
CA HIS A 62 -13.84 22.94 -1.18
C HIS A 62 -14.14 23.90 -2.33
N SER A 63 -15.31 24.52 -2.33
CA SER A 63 -15.59 25.70 -3.14
C SER A 63 -16.81 26.47 -2.64
N GLY A 64 -16.69 27.79 -2.52
CA GLY A 64 -17.77 28.62 -2.01
C GLY A 64 -18.18 28.19 -0.60
N ILE A 65 -19.47 27.89 -0.41
CA ILE A 65 -19.99 27.33 0.84
C ILE A 65 -19.84 25.80 0.92
N ALA A 66 -19.63 25.12 -0.22
CA ALA A 66 -19.63 23.68 -0.31
C ALA A 66 -18.37 23.05 0.30
N ASN A 67 -18.53 22.20 1.30
CA ASN A 67 -17.44 21.41 1.89
C ASN A 67 -17.27 20.05 1.18
N GLY A 68 -16.19 19.32 1.51
CA GLY A 68 -15.86 18.05 0.88
C GLY A 68 -16.91 16.95 1.11
N TRP A 69 -17.61 16.95 2.24
CA TRP A 69 -18.68 15.98 2.52
C TRP A 69 -19.89 16.21 1.62
N GLU A 70 -20.28 17.47 1.41
CA GLU A 70 -21.36 17.82 0.46
C GLU A 70 -20.98 17.44 -0.97
N VAL A 71 -19.73 17.61 -1.36
CA VAL A 71 -19.24 17.16 -2.68
C VAL A 71 -19.38 15.63 -2.83
N LEU A 72 -19.09 14.87 -1.78
CA LEU A 72 -19.13 13.40 -1.78
C LEU A 72 -20.57 12.88 -1.92
N VAL A 73 -21.52 13.48 -1.19
CA VAL A 73 -22.91 13.01 -1.11
C VAL A 73 -23.86 13.70 -2.09
N TYR A 74 -23.34 14.58 -2.97
CA TYR A 74 -24.15 15.37 -3.90
C TYR A 74 -25.15 16.29 -3.17
N GLY A 75 -24.71 16.92 -2.08
CA GLY A 75 -25.54 17.82 -1.28
C GLY A 75 -25.92 19.12 -2.00
N ASP A 76 -26.92 19.81 -1.47
CA ASP A 76 -27.52 21.00 -2.10
C ASP A 76 -26.50 22.12 -2.33
N ASP A 77 -25.60 22.36 -1.38
CA ASP A 77 -24.54 23.38 -1.50
C ASP A 77 -23.55 23.06 -2.63
N ALA A 78 -23.22 21.78 -2.83
CA ALA A 78 -22.37 21.34 -3.95
C ALA A 78 -23.07 21.45 -5.31
N LEU A 79 -24.40 21.34 -5.35
CA LEU A 79 -25.21 21.57 -6.55
C LEU A 79 -25.32 23.07 -6.85
N ALA A 80 -25.55 23.88 -5.82
CA ALA A 80 -25.61 25.34 -5.92
C ALA A 80 -24.29 25.91 -6.46
N GLU A 81 -23.15 25.38 -6.00
CA GLU A 81 -21.83 25.77 -6.47
C GLU A 81 -21.45 25.21 -7.85
N THR A 82 -22.32 24.45 -8.52
CA THR A 82 -22.05 23.86 -9.85
C THR A 82 -20.74 23.03 -9.85
N ILE A 83 -20.56 22.16 -8.85
CA ILE A 83 -19.34 21.36 -8.73
C ILE A 83 -19.25 20.32 -9.86
N LYS A 84 -18.18 20.42 -10.65
CA LYS A 84 -17.91 19.59 -11.82
C LYS A 84 -17.37 18.20 -11.44
N LEU A 85 -17.46 17.26 -12.38
CA LEU A 85 -17.00 15.88 -12.24
C LEU A 85 -15.56 15.73 -11.70
N PRO A 86 -14.55 16.53 -12.11
CA PRO A 86 -13.19 16.35 -11.60
C PRO A 86 -13.08 16.50 -10.08
N SER A 87 -13.79 17.48 -9.49
CA SER A 87 -13.81 17.67 -8.05
C SER A 87 -14.52 16.54 -7.32
N ARG A 88 -15.57 15.97 -7.91
CA ARG A 88 -16.26 14.80 -7.34
C ARG A 88 -15.38 13.56 -7.36
N LEU A 89 -14.69 13.31 -8.48
CA LEU A 89 -13.74 12.22 -8.58
C LEU A 89 -12.58 12.40 -7.61
N PHE A 90 -12.06 13.62 -7.48
CA PHE A 90 -11.01 13.92 -6.51
C PHE A 90 -11.42 13.55 -5.08
N VAL A 91 -12.58 14.03 -4.61
CA VAL A 91 -13.07 13.75 -3.25
C VAL A 91 -13.33 12.25 -3.04
N TRP A 92 -13.90 11.55 -4.02
CA TRP A 92 -14.08 10.10 -3.94
C TRP A 92 -12.75 9.36 -3.83
N PHE A 93 -11.75 9.75 -4.62
CA PHE A 93 -10.42 9.15 -4.56
C PHE A 93 -9.68 9.49 -3.26
N GLU A 94 -9.83 10.72 -2.76
CA GLU A 94 -9.31 11.17 -1.47
C GLU A 94 -9.85 10.31 -0.32
N VAL A 95 -11.17 10.07 -0.29
CA VAL A 95 -11.81 9.24 0.74
C VAL A 95 -11.42 7.76 0.57
N VAL A 96 -11.56 7.20 -0.63
CA VAL A 96 -11.34 5.77 -0.85
C VAL A 96 -9.87 5.40 -0.69
N PHE A 97 -8.96 6.09 -1.37
CA PHE A 97 -7.55 5.71 -1.39
C PHE A 97 -6.72 6.45 -0.35
N GLY A 98 -6.95 7.76 -0.23
CA GLY A 98 -6.23 8.61 0.72
C GLY A 98 -6.58 8.29 2.18
N VAL A 99 -7.84 7.97 2.48
CA VAL A 99 -8.29 7.65 3.84
C VAL A 99 -8.47 6.14 4.02
N VAL A 100 -9.44 5.51 3.36
CA VAL A 100 -9.86 4.12 3.67
C VAL A 100 -8.76 3.11 3.37
N VAL A 101 -8.27 3.04 2.14
CA VAL A 101 -7.21 2.07 1.76
C VAL A 101 -5.92 2.38 2.50
N SER A 102 -5.57 3.65 2.72
CA SER A 102 -4.37 4.03 3.47
C SER A 102 -4.44 3.57 4.93
N MET A 103 -5.58 3.78 5.62
CA MET A 103 -5.78 3.23 6.97
C MET A 103 -5.72 1.70 6.97
N LEU A 104 -6.35 1.05 5.98
CA LEU A 104 -6.34 -0.40 5.87
C LEU A 104 -4.93 -0.94 5.67
N ALA A 105 -4.13 -0.28 4.84
CA ALA A 105 -2.72 -0.61 4.61
C ALA A 105 -1.88 -0.44 5.88
N LEU A 106 -2.13 0.62 6.68
CA LEU A 106 -1.44 0.83 7.96
C LEU A 106 -1.82 -0.22 9.01
N VAL A 107 -3.11 -0.50 9.18
CA VAL A 107 -3.62 -1.42 10.21
C VAL A 107 -3.24 -2.86 9.89
N THR A 108 -3.43 -3.28 8.64
CA THR A 108 -3.13 -4.65 8.22
C THR A 108 -1.66 -4.88 7.91
N ARG A 109 -0.89 -3.80 7.73
CA ARG A 109 0.52 -3.82 7.31
C ARG A 109 0.73 -4.65 6.05
N ARG A 110 -0.26 -4.75 5.15
CA ARG A 110 -0.14 -5.56 3.93
C ARG A 110 0.50 -4.76 2.80
N TRP A 111 1.58 -5.28 2.23
CA TRP A 111 2.28 -4.62 1.11
C TRP A 111 1.43 -4.43 -0.14
N ALA A 112 0.54 -5.37 -0.45
CA ALA A 112 -0.39 -5.22 -1.58
C ALA A 112 -1.31 -4.00 -1.40
N LEU A 113 -1.78 -3.74 -0.19
CA LEU A 113 -2.61 -2.56 0.09
C LEU A 113 -1.82 -1.25 0.01
N ALA A 114 -0.53 -1.28 0.35
CA ALA A 114 0.35 -0.12 0.15
C ALA A 114 0.51 0.26 -1.34
N TRP A 115 0.60 -0.74 -2.24
CA TRP A 115 0.57 -0.49 -3.68
C TRP A 115 -0.76 0.09 -4.17
N VAL A 116 -1.88 -0.42 -3.66
CA VAL A 116 -3.22 0.10 -4.02
C VAL A 116 -3.37 1.54 -3.51
N ALA A 117 -2.95 1.81 -2.28
CA ALA A 117 -2.94 3.16 -1.72
C ALA A 117 -2.10 4.10 -2.58
N LEU A 118 -0.87 3.69 -2.92
CA LEU A 118 0.04 4.45 -3.79
C LEU A 118 -0.60 4.79 -5.15
N ALA A 119 -1.14 3.79 -5.84
CA ALA A 119 -1.74 3.98 -7.16
C ALA A 119 -2.95 4.92 -7.07
N GLY A 120 -3.82 4.72 -6.08
CA GLY A 120 -4.99 5.55 -5.87
C GLY A 120 -4.64 7.00 -5.53
N THR A 121 -3.70 7.24 -4.62
CA THR A 121 -3.28 8.60 -4.27
C THR A 121 -2.56 9.28 -5.44
N ALA A 122 -1.79 8.55 -6.25
CA ALA A 122 -1.16 9.09 -7.46
C ALA A 122 -2.20 9.58 -8.48
N VAL A 123 -3.26 8.79 -8.73
CA VAL A 123 -4.37 9.20 -9.60
C VAL A 123 -5.13 10.41 -9.01
N SER A 124 -5.27 10.46 -7.68
CA SER A 124 -5.89 11.58 -6.97
C SER A 124 -5.21 12.92 -7.27
N ILE A 125 -3.88 12.95 -7.46
CA ILE A 125 -3.15 14.18 -7.79
C ILE A 125 -3.65 14.79 -9.10
N VAL A 126 -3.91 13.96 -10.11
CA VAL A 126 -4.43 14.40 -11.42
C VAL A 126 -5.83 14.98 -11.26
N PHE A 127 -6.71 14.28 -10.55
CA PHE A 127 -8.07 14.78 -10.30
C PHE A 127 -8.08 16.06 -9.47
N GLY A 128 -7.20 16.19 -8.47
CA GLY A 128 -7.10 17.41 -7.66
C GLY A 128 -6.62 18.60 -8.48
N MET A 129 -5.63 18.40 -9.35
CA MET A 129 -5.19 19.43 -10.30
C MET A 129 -6.34 19.85 -11.24
N LEU A 130 -7.06 18.89 -11.81
CA LEU A 130 -8.22 19.18 -12.67
C LEU A 130 -9.38 19.84 -11.90
N ALA A 131 -9.59 19.48 -10.64
CA ALA A 131 -10.58 20.09 -9.78
C ALA A 131 -10.28 21.58 -9.57
N ILE A 132 -9.04 21.90 -9.19
CA ILE A 132 -8.56 23.29 -9.01
C ILE A 132 -8.70 24.08 -10.31
N TRP A 133 -8.19 23.54 -11.42
CA TRP A 133 -8.28 24.17 -12.73
C TRP A 133 -9.74 24.46 -13.14
N SER A 134 -10.65 23.52 -12.88
CA SER A 134 -12.05 23.64 -13.26
C SER A 134 -12.82 24.74 -12.52
N ARG A 135 -12.35 25.11 -11.31
CA ARG A 135 -12.86 26.26 -10.52
C ARG A 135 -12.24 27.58 -10.96
N GLN A 136 -11.02 27.56 -11.49
CA GLN A 136 -10.36 28.75 -12.03
C GLN A 136 -10.80 29.07 -13.47
N THR A 137 -11.31 28.07 -14.20
CA THR A 137 -11.77 28.20 -15.59
C THR A 137 -13.26 27.86 -15.72
N PRO A 138 -14.17 28.67 -15.12
CA PRO A 138 -15.61 28.50 -15.32
C PRO A 138 -16.01 28.78 -16.77
N ALA A 139 -17.14 28.20 -17.19
CA ALA A 139 -17.67 28.47 -18.52
C ALA A 139 -18.18 29.93 -18.59
N PRO A 140 -18.15 30.58 -19.78
CA PRO A 140 -18.68 31.92 -19.93
C PRO A 140 -20.12 32.03 -19.43
N GLY A 141 -20.41 33.03 -18.59
CA GLY A 141 -21.75 33.26 -18.04
C GLY A 141 -22.09 32.48 -16.76
N ILE A 142 -21.16 31.68 -16.24
CA ILE A 142 -21.29 31.02 -14.92
C ILE A 142 -20.34 31.70 -13.93
N GLU A 143 -20.88 32.32 -12.89
CA GLU A 143 -20.11 32.71 -11.72
C GLU A 143 -20.02 31.50 -10.78
N ALA A 144 -18.80 30.98 -10.60
CA ALA A 144 -18.50 29.88 -9.71
C ALA A 144 -17.42 30.34 -8.72
N ALA A 145 -17.58 30.02 -7.44
CA ALA A 145 -16.56 30.33 -6.45
C ALA A 145 -15.21 29.68 -6.79
N GLY A 146 -14.11 30.33 -6.40
CA GLY A 146 -12.76 29.79 -6.61
C GLY A 146 -12.50 28.47 -5.86
N PRO A 147 -11.31 27.87 -6.06
CA PRO A 147 -10.89 26.71 -5.29
C PRO A 147 -10.80 27.08 -3.80
N GLY A 148 -11.54 26.35 -2.97
CA GLY A 148 -11.56 26.53 -1.53
C GLY A 148 -10.29 25.99 -0.87
N ILE A 149 -9.98 26.46 0.34
CA ILE A 149 -8.77 26.06 1.05
C ILE A 149 -8.76 24.57 1.40
N GLY A 150 -9.94 23.96 1.63
CA GLY A 150 -10.07 22.52 1.85
C GLY A 150 -9.55 21.72 0.66
N LEU A 151 -9.91 22.13 -0.56
CA LEU A 151 -9.45 21.49 -1.80
C LEU A 151 -7.93 21.57 -1.96
N ILE A 152 -7.33 22.72 -1.65
CA ILE A 152 -5.87 22.91 -1.77
C ILE A 152 -5.13 22.05 -0.74
N ILE A 153 -5.60 22.02 0.52
CA ILE A 153 -5.01 21.19 1.58
C ILE A 153 -5.13 19.71 1.22
N GLY A 154 -6.31 19.26 0.79
CA GLY A 154 -6.54 17.88 0.35
C GLY A 154 -5.58 17.49 -0.78
N TRP A 155 -5.46 18.35 -1.79
CA TRP A 155 -4.58 18.10 -2.94
C TRP A 155 -3.10 17.99 -2.56
N LEU A 156 -2.59 18.91 -1.73
CA LEU A 156 -1.21 18.83 -1.23
C LEU A 156 -0.99 17.59 -0.37
N THR A 157 -1.98 17.21 0.42
CA THR A 157 -1.89 16.04 1.30
C THR A 157 -1.85 14.73 0.52
N VAL A 158 -2.61 14.58 -0.57
CA VAL A 158 -2.49 13.38 -1.42
C VAL A 158 -1.14 13.29 -2.16
N ILE A 159 -0.49 14.42 -2.46
CA ILE A 159 0.89 14.42 -2.97
C ILE A 159 1.85 13.86 -1.92
N VAL A 160 1.72 14.32 -0.67
CA VAL A 160 2.52 13.83 0.47
C VAL A 160 2.30 12.34 0.70
N LEU A 161 1.04 11.88 0.68
CA LEU A 161 0.70 10.46 0.81
C LEU A 161 1.33 9.62 -0.30
N THR A 162 1.23 10.07 -1.55
CA THR A 162 1.82 9.39 -2.71
C THR A 162 3.32 9.20 -2.52
N PHE A 163 4.03 10.23 -2.09
CA PHE A 163 5.47 10.14 -1.80
C PHE A 163 5.77 9.13 -0.68
N HIS A 164 5.01 9.14 0.41
CA HIS A 164 5.26 8.24 1.53
C HIS A 164 4.94 6.78 1.20
N TRP A 165 3.85 6.53 0.48
CA TRP A 165 3.54 5.19 -0.01
C TRP A 165 4.58 4.68 -1.01
N LEU A 166 5.06 5.55 -1.90
CA LEU A 166 6.15 5.22 -2.82
C LEU A 166 7.39 4.77 -2.04
N LYS A 167 7.80 5.53 -1.02
CA LYS A 167 8.93 5.19 -0.14
C LYS A 167 8.72 3.88 0.62
N VAL A 168 7.52 3.62 1.14
CA VAL A 168 7.18 2.38 1.85
C VAL A 168 7.31 1.19 0.91
N VAL A 169 6.70 1.27 -0.27
CA VAL A 169 6.74 0.20 -1.27
C VAL A 169 8.17 -0.10 -1.73
N TRP A 170 8.97 0.94 -2.04
CA TRP A 170 10.36 0.77 -2.51
C TRP A 170 11.28 0.12 -1.49
N SER A 171 11.06 0.36 -0.19
CA SER A 171 11.92 -0.21 0.86
C SER A 171 11.91 -1.74 0.85
N ARG A 172 10.76 -2.34 0.55
CA ARG A 172 10.64 -3.78 0.41
C ARG A 172 11.22 -4.30 -0.90
N THR A 173 10.98 -3.59 -2.01
CA THR A 173 11.54 -3.99 -3.31
C THR A 173 13.07 -4.10 -3.23
N ALA A 174 13.74 -3.15 -2.57
CA ALA A 174 15.20 -3.20 -2.38
C ALA A 174 15.67 -4.43 -1.57
N LEU A 175 14.95 -4.80 -0.50
CA LEU A 175 15.26 -5.99 0.30
C LEU A 175 15.10 -7.29 -0.50
N GLN A 176 14.08 -7.36 -1.38
CA GLN A 176 13.89 -8.52 -2.25
C GLN A 176 15.02 -8.68 -3.26
N LEU A 177 15.51 -7.57 -3.84
CA LEU A 177 16.66 -7.62 -4.74
C LEU A 177 17.94 -8.07 -4.02
N ALA A 178 18.22 -7.55 -2.82
CA ALA A 178 19.40 -7.94 -2.04
C ALA A 178 19.39 -9.43 -1.68
N ALA A 179 18.24 -9.96 -1.26
CA ALA A 179 18.09 -11.38 -0.95
C ALA A 179 18.26 -12.28 -2.19
N GLU A 180 17.87 -11.81 -3.38
CA GLU A 180 18.08 -12.54 -4.63
C GLU A 180 19.56 -12.56 -5.04
N GLU A 181 20.27 -11.45 -4.87
CA GLU A 181 21.71 -11.35 -5.15
C GLU A 181 22.53 -12.28 -4.25
N GLU A 182 22.21 -12.36 -2.95
CA GLU A 182 22.86 -13.30 -2.02
C GLU A 182 22.63 -14.76 -2.43
N ARG A 183 21.40 -15.12 -2.84
CA ARG A 183 21.09 -16.47 -3.34
C ARG A 183 21.88 -16.80 -4.60
N ARG A 184 22.01 -15.83 -5.53
CA ARG A 184 22.83 -15.99 -6.75
C ARG A 184 24.32 -16.14 -6.42
N ALA A 185 24.83 -15.38 -5.46
CA ALA A 185 26.23 -15.48 -5.02
C ALA A 185 26.52 -16.84 -4.36
N ALA A 186 25.66 -17.30 -3.45
CA ALA A 186 25.81 -18.59 -2.78
C ALA A 186 25.73 -19.78 -3.76
N ALA A 187 24.85 -19.71 -4.77
CA ALA A 187 24.78 -20.73 -5.83
C ALA A 187 26.07 -20.77 -6.67
N ALA A 188 26.62 -19.61 -7.04
CA ALA A 188 27.87 -19.52 -7.78
C ALA A 188 29.08 -20.04 -6.97
N GLU A 189 29.10 -19.83 -5.66
CA GLU A 189 30.12 -20.40 -4.77
C GLU A 189 30.00 -21.94 -4.66
N ALA A 190 28.77 -22.46 -4.57
CA ALA A 190 28.52 -23.90 -4.54
C ALA A 190 28.98 -24.60 -5.84
N GLU A 191 28.71 -23.99 -7.00
CA GLU A 191 29.20 -24.48 -8.30
C GLU A 191 30.74 -24.51 -8.36
N ARG A 192 31.41 -23.42 -7.93
CA ARG A 192 32.89 -23.37 -7.88
C ARG A 192 33.49 -24.42 -6.95
N ARG A 193 32.82 -24.70 -5.83
CA ARG A 193 33.28 -25.72 -4.86
C ARG A 193 33.08 -27.14 -5.39
N GLY A 194 32.00 -27.38 -6.14
CA GLY A 194 31.73 -28.66 -6.79
C GLY A 194 32.76 -29.00 -7.88
N ASP A 195 33.15 -28.00 -8.69
CA ASP A 195 34.12 -28.15 -9.77
C ASP A 195 35.54 -28.51 -9.26
N TRP A 196 35.94 -28.00 -8.09
CA TRP A 196 37.23 -28.35 -7.46
C TRP A 196 37.30 -29.79 -6.93
N ASN A 197 36.17 -30.46 -6.73
CA ASN A 197 36.12 -31.79 -6.10
C ASN A 197 36.09 -32.95 -7.11
N VAL A 198 36.17 -32.65 -8.41
CA VAL A 198 36.14 -33.62 -9.52
C VAL A 198 37.46 -33.72 -10.30
N GLY A 199 38.54 -33.07 -9.83
CA GLY A 199 39.88 -33.06 -10.43
C GLY A 199 40.93 -33.88 -9.69
#